data_AF-A0A538C824-F1
#
_entry.id   AF-A0A538C824-F1
#
_cell.length_a   1.000
_cell.length_b   1.000
_cell.length_c   1.000
_cell.angle_alpha   90.00
_cell.angle_beta   90.00
_cell.angle_gamma   90.00
#
_symmetry.space_group_name_H-M   'P 1'
#
loop_
_entity.id
_entity.type
_entity.pdbx_description
1 polymer ?
#
loop_
_entity_poly.entity_id
_entity_poly.type
_entity_poly.pdbx_seq_one_letter_code
_entity_poly.pdbx_strand_id
1 'polypeptide(L)'
;MRTDPSDTGGLFISRRPGTAPIHYREQPQRAGELRQRVDSSLAGVLLSAMFAISLLCWGPIPLACLWIGSEVNYLTGSVFLGIIAAFAALFPLLFGALAMLTRLDEAWILVRRAAGYDQRSGARGRVFGATAAVCALVFVFWFVVIHGPGSGIVSGGGHA
;
A
#
# COMPACT_ATOMS: atom_id res chain seq x y z
N MET A 1 -31.58 -29.47 -11.77
CA MET A 1 -31.61 -28.86 -10.41
C MET A 1 -30.58 -29.60 -9.57
N ARG A 2 -29.58 -28.87 -9.05
CA ARG A 2 -28.43 -29.45 -8.34
C ARG A 2 -28.82 -29.52 -6.87
N THR A 3 -29.01 -30.73 -6.37
CA THR A 3 -29.32 -31.00 -4.96
C THR A 3 -28.13 -30.58 -4.10
N ASP A 4 -28.36 -29.63 -3.19
CA ASP A 4 -27.36 -29.08 -2.27
C ASP A 4 -27.21 -30.04 -1.07
N PRO A 5 -25.98 -30.53 -0.76
CA PRO A 5 -25.74 -31.40 0.40
C PRO A 5 -25.99 -30.75 1.77
N SER A 6 -26.41 -29.48 1.83
CA SER A 6 -26.85 -28.83 3.06
C SER A 6 -28.22 -29.29 3.59
N ASP A 7 -29.01 -30.00 2.78
CA ASP A 7 -30.42 -30.30 3.09
C ASP A 7 -30.65 -31.59 3.92
N THR A 8 -29.57 -32.27 4.32
CA THR A 8 -29.62 -33.48 5.18
C THR A 8 -29.00 -33.26 6.58
N GLY A 9 -29.13 -32.05 7.13
CA GLY A 9 -28.74 -31.71 8.49
C GLY A 9 -29.84 -32.05 9.50
N GLY A 10 -30.12 -33.35 9.69
CA GLY A 10 -31.16 -33.85 10.58
C GLY A 10 -31.12 -33.25 11.99
N LEU A 11 -32.31 -33.22 12.59
CA LEU A 11 -32.79 -32.80 13.91
C LEU A 11 -31.89 -33.05 15.15
N PHE A 12 -30.68 -33.60 14.98
CA PHE A 12 -29.76 -34.03 16.04
C PHE A 12 -28.34 -33.42 15.98
N ILE A 13 -28.03 -32.47 15.07
CA ILE A 13 -26.70 -31.83 14.96
C ILE A 13 -26.61 -30.49 15.75
N SER A 14 -27.58 -30.19 16.62
CA SER A 14 -27.66 -28.88 17.30
C SER A 14 -26.70 -28.66 18.49
N ARG A 15 -25.72 -29.55 18.73
CA ARG A 15 -24.83 -29.43 19.92
C ARG A 15 -23.35 -29.78 19.71
N ARG A 16 -22.83 -29.96 18.49
CA ARG A 16 -21.36 -29.97 18.31
C ARG A 16 -20.86 -28.53 18.21
N PRO A 17 -19.98 -28.07 19.12
CA PRO A 17 -19.25 -26.83 18.92
C PRO A 17 -18.51 -26.94 17.58
N GLY A 18 -18.89 -26.10 16.60
CA GLY A 18 -18.30 -26.08 15.26
C GLY A 18 -19.16 -26.63 14.11
N THR A 19 -20.38 -27.14 14.34
CA THR A 19 -21.29 -27.61 13.25
C THR A 19 -22.50 -26.70 13.02
N ALA A 20 -22.51 -25.50 13.60
CA ALA A 20 -23.53 -24.50 13.30
C ALA A 20 -23.50 -24.19 11.79
N PRO A 21 -24.67 -24.07 11.11
CA PRO A 21 -24.71 -23.69 9.71
C PRO A 21 -23.96 -22.38 9.53
N ILE A 22 -22.86 -22.47 8.79
CA ILE A 22 -22.01 -21.33 8.43
C ILE A 22 -22.83 -20.48 7.48
N HIS A 23 -23.46 -19.42 8.00
CA HIS A 23 -24.06 -18.39 7.19
C HIS A 23 -22.95 -17.64 6.45
N TYR A 24 -22.71 -18.07 5.22
CA TYR A 24 -21.97 -17.29 4.26
C TYR A 24 -22.77 -16.02 3.98
N ARG A 25 -22.13 -14.87 4.18
CA ARG A 25 -22.71 -13.55 3.89
C ARG A 25 -23.22 -13.54 2.44
N GLU A 26 -24.48 -13.18 2.25
CA GLU A 26 -25.12 -13.16 0.92
C GLU A 26 -24.28 -12.34 -0.08
N GLN A 27 -24.20 -12.83 -1.32
CA GLN A 27 -23.54 -12.09 -2.41
C GLN A 27 -24.30 -10.78 -2.64
N PRO A 28 -23.60 -9.63 -2.69
CA PRO A 28 -24.27 -8.36 -2.92
C PRO A 28 -25.01 -8.37 -4.26
N GLN A 29 -26.24 -7.87 -4.26
CA GLN A 29 -27.09 -7.75 -5.44
C GLN A 29 -26.36 -6.94 -6.53
N ARG A 30 -26.13 -7.56 -7.70
CA ARG A 30 -25.46 -6.91 -8.83
C ARG A 30 -26.23 -5.65 -9.24
N ALA A 31 -25.59 -4.48 -9.11
CA ALA A 31 -26.09 -3.26 -9.71
C ALA A 31 -26.00 -3.33 -11.25
N GLY A 32 -26.87 -2.60 -11.97
CA GLY A 32 -26.90 -2.62 -13.45
C GLY A 32 -25.58 -2.19 -14.11
N GLU A 33 -25.39 -2.56 -15.39
CA GLU A 33 -24.12 -2.46 -16.13
C GLU A 33 -23.48 -1.06 -16.13
N LEU A 34 -24.28 0.01 -16.15
CA LEU A 34 -23.81 1.40 -16.10
C LEU A 34 -23.18 1.77 -14.74
N ARG A 35 -23.80 1.36 -13.62
CA ARG A 35 -23.22 1.57 -12.28
C ARG A 35 -21.94 0.77 -12.09
N GLN A 36 -21.90 -0.44 -12.64
CA GLN A 36 -20.72 -1.30 -12.58
C GLN A 36 -19.49 -0.69 -13.28
N ARG A 37 -19.68 -0.01 -14.41
CA ARG A 37 -18.58 0.70 -15.10
C ARG A 37 -18.06 1.89 -14.31
N VAL A 38 -18.96 2.68 -13.73
CA VAL A 38 -18.59 3.83 -12.88
C VAL A 38 -17.83 3.35 -11.63
N ASP A 39 -18.35 2.35 -10.93
CA ASP A 39 -17.72 1.79 -9.73
C ASP A 39 -16.35 1.16 -10.04
N SER A 40 -16.21 0.52 -11.20
CA SER A 40 -14.92 -0.01 -11.68
C SER A 40 -13.90 1.10 -11.95
N SER A 41 -14.31 2.20 -12.61
CA SER A 41 -13.42 3.34 -12.85
C SER A 41 -12.96 4.00 -11.55
N LEU A 42 -13.87 4.15 -10.59
CA LEU A 42 -13.60 4.75 -9.29
C LEU A 42 -12.68 3.86 -8.44
N ALA A 43 -12.84 2.54 -8.51
CA ALA A 43 -11.91 1.60 -7.92
C ALA A 43 -10.49 1.70 -8.52
N GLY A 44 -10.39 1.97 -9.83
CA GLY A 44 -9.12 2.25 -10.50
C GLY A 44 -8.45 3.54 -10.02
N VAL A 45 -9.22 4.63 -9.90
CA VAL A 45 -8.73 5.92 -9.39
C VAL A 45 -8.22 5.77 -7.95
N LEU A 46 -8.97 5.11 -7.07
CA LEU A 46 -8.55 4.86 -5.69
C LEU A 46 -7.27 4.03 -5.62
N LEU A 47 -7.14 3.00 -6.47
CA LEU A 47 -5.90 2.20 -6.53
C LEU A 47 -4.70 3.04 -7.00
N SER A 48 -4.91 3.90 -7.99
CA SER A 48 -3.87 4.81 -8.48
C SER A 48 -3.43 5.80 -7.41
N ALA A 49 -4.37 6.33 -6.62
CA ALA A 49 -4.08 7.22 -5.50
C ALA A 49 -3.28 6.51 -4.40
N MET A 50 -3.63 5.26 -4.07
CA MET A 50 -2.85 4.46 -3.12
C MET A 50 -1.41 4.25 -3.60
N PHE A 51 -1.24 3.96 -4.89
CA PHE A 51 0.08 3.77 -5.48
C PHE A 51 0.91 5.06 -5.39
N ALA A 52 0.32 6.20 -5.77
CA ALA A 52 0.97 7.50 -5.69
C ALA A 52 1.41 7.84 -4.25
N ILE A 53 0.50 7.72 -3.28
CA ILE A 53 0.81 8.00 -1.85
C ILE A 53 1.89 7.05 -1.34
N SER A 54 1.85 5.77 -1.72
CA SER A 54 2.88 4.82 -1.33
C SER A 54 4.24 5.20 -1.93
N LEU A 55 4.28 5.71 -3.16
CA LEU A 55 5.50 6.19 -3.81
C LEU A 55 6.08 7.44 -3.12
N LEU A 56 5.22 8.36 -2.67
CA LEU A 56 5.60 9.53 -1.88
C LEU A 56 6.34 9.15 -0.59
N CYS A 57 5.94 8.05 0.06
CA CYS A 57 6.58 7.56 1.30
C CYS A 57 8.05 7.14 1.10
N TRP A 58 8.45 6.72 -0.10
CA TRP A 58 9.79 6.18 -0.33
C TRP A 58 10.85 7.22 -0.67
N GLY A 59 10.48 8.34 -1.28
CA GLY A 59 11.45 9.33 -1.76
C GLY A 59 11.06 10.77 -1.45
N PRO A 60 9.95 11.27 -2.00
CA PRO A 60 9.55 12.67 -1.85
C PRO A 60 9.38 13.13 -0.40
N ILE A 61 8.74 12.32 0.45
CA ILE A 61 8.52 12.68 1.87
C ILE A 61 9.86 12.76 2.62
N PRO A 62 10.73 11.73 2.61
CA PRO A 62 12.05 11.83 3.21
C PRO A 62 12.87 13.01 2.69
N LEU A 63 12.86 13.26 1.38
CA LEU A 63 13.59 14.36 0.76
C LEU A 63 13.09 15.73 1.25
N ALA A 64 11.77 15.92 1.32
CA ALA A 64 11.17 17.15 1.85
C ALA A 64 11.56 17.38 3.32
N CYS A 65 11.61 16.31 4.12
CA CYS A 65 12.01 16.41 5.53
C CYS A 65 13.48 16.80 5.68
N LEU A 66 14.36 16.24 4.84
CA LEU A 66 15.77 16.61 4.81
C LEU A 66 15.97 18.06 4.38
N TRP A 67 15.20 18.54 3.40
CA TRP A 67 15.24 19.94 2.98
C TRP A 67 14.79 20.89 4.11
N ILE A 68 13.70 20.56 4.82
CA ILE A 68 13.26 21.33 5.99
C ILE A 68 14.36 21.37 7.05
N GLY A 69 15.00 20.23 7.34
CA GLY A 69 16.12 20.17 8.28
C GLY A 69 17.32 21.00 7.84
N SER A 70 17.65 21.02 6.53
CA SER A 70 18.74 21.84 6.01
C SER A 70 18.43 23.33 6.11
N GLU A 71 17.18 23.74 5.90
CA GLU A 71 16.76 25.14 6.01
C GLU A 71 16.83 25.62 7.47
N VAL A 72 16.38 24.78 8.41
CA VAL A 72 16.48 25.10 9.85
C VAL A 72 17.95 25.21 10.29
N ASN A 73 18.82 24.34 9.79
CA ASN A 73 20.26 24.47 10.05
C ASN A 73 20.84 25.77 9.43
N TYR A 74 20.41 26.13 8.22
CA TYR A 74 20.84 27.36 7.55
C TYR A 74 20.46 28.62 8.34
N LEU A 75 19.24 28.65 8.90
CA LEU A 75 18.74 29.81 9.64
C LEU A 75 19.27 29.90 11.07
N THR A 76 19.50 28.76 11.74
CA THR A 76 19.87 28.73 13.17
C THR A 76 21.36 28.49 13.41
N GLY A 77 22.10 28.01 12.40
CA GLY A 77 23.49 27.55 12.54
C GLY A 77 23.66 26.28 13.37
N SER A 78 22.57 25.60 13.74
CA SER A 78 22.58 24.43 14.63
C SER A 78 22.06 23.18 13.94
N VAL A 79 22.97 22.21 13.77
CA VAL A 79 22.65 20.90 13.19
C VAL A 79 21.62 20.14 14.05
N PHE A 80 21.71 20.28 15.38
CA PHE A 80 20.79 19.61 16.29
C PHE A 80 19.33 20.07 16.07
N LEU A 81 19.11 21.38 15.92
CA LEU A 81 17.79 21.94 15.61
C LEU A 81 17.29 21.47 14.23
N GLY A 82 18.18 21.42 13.23
CA GLY A 82 17.85 20.89 11.91
C GLY A 82 17.39 19.43 11.94
N ILE A 83 18.09 18.59 12.71
CA ILE A 83 17.72 17.17 12.90
C ILE A 83 16.36 17.04 13.58
N ILE A 84 16.12 17.78 14.67
CA ILE A 84 14.83 17.77 15.36
C ILE A 84 13.70 18.19 14.42
N ALA A 85 13.89 19.25 13.64
CA ALA A 85 12.90 19.71 12.68
C ALA A 85 12.62 18.65 11.59
N ALA A 86 13.65 18.00 11.06
CA ALA A 86 13.49 16.94 10.08
C ALA A 86 12.68 15.76 10.64
N PHE A 87 12.97 15.29 11.86
CA PHE A 87 12.19 14.24 12.50
C PHE A 87 10.76 14.69 12.82
N ALA A 88 10.59 15.91 13.32
CA ALA A 88 9.29 16.48 13.62
C ALA A 88 8.41 16.63 12.38
N ALA A 89 8.99 16.83 11.19
CA ALA A 89 8.28 16.81 9.91
C ALA A 89 8.03 15.39 9.39
N LEU A 90 9.02 14.49 9.53
CA LEU A 90 8.98 13.13 9.00
C LEU A 90 7.86 12.30 9.62
N PHE A 91 7.73 12.30 10.95
CA PHE A 91 6.72 11.51 11.64
C PHE A 91 5.29 11.83 11.19
N PRO A 92 4.80 13.08 11.27
CA PRO A 92 3.43 13.39 10.87
C PRO A 92 3.19 13.17 9.37
N LEU A 93 4.17 13.42 8.50
CA LEU A 93 4.02 13.14 7.07
C LEU A 93 3.89 11.64 6.81
N LEU A 94 4.74 10.82 7.43
CA LEU A 94 4.73 9.37 7.25
C LEU A 94 3.45 8.75 7.85
N PHE A 95 3.13 9.07 9.10
CA PHE A 95 1.92 8.58 9.76
C PHE A 95 0.65 9.11 9.06
N GLY A 96 0.65 10.36 8.60
CA GLY A 96 -0.44 10.94 7.82
C GLY A 96 -0.65 10.20 6.50
N ALA A 97 0.42 9.89 5.76
CA ALA A 97 0.35 9.11 4.53
C ALA A 97 -0.19 7.69 4.78
N LEU A 98 0.27 7.01 5.83
CA LEU A 98 -0.22 5.68 6.21
C LEU A 98 -1.69 5.70 6.67
N ALA A 99 -2.10 6.74 7.40
CA ALA A 99 -3.49 6.94 7.77
C ALA A 99 -4.37 7.17 6.54
N MET A 100 -3.91 7.99 5.59
CA MET A 100 -4.62 8.24 4.33
C MET A 100 -4.74 6.97 3.48
N LEU A 101 -3.67 6.17 3.39
CA LEU A 101 -3.70 4.86 2.73
C LEU A 101 -4.73 3.91 3.36
N THR A 102 -4.87 3.96 4.68
CA THR A 102 -5.87 3.16 5.39
C THR A 102 -7.29 3.59 5.04
N ARG A 103 -7.56 4.90 5.01
CA ARG A 103 -8.88 5.44 4.60
C ARG A 103 -9.21 5.08 3.15
N LEU A 104 -8.24 5.15 2.26
CA LEU A 104 -8.43 4.79 0.85
C LEU A 104 -8.66 3.28 0.69
N ASP A 105 -7.94 2.41 1.41
CA ASP A 105 -8.12 0.95 1.34
C ASP A 105 -9.52 0.54 1.79
N GLU A 106 -10.03 1.14 2.86
CA GLU A 106 -11.41 0.96 3.32
C GLU A 106 -12.42 1.40 2.25
N ALA A 107 -12.25 2.61 1.70
CA ALA A 107 -13.12 3.13 0.64
C ALA A 107 -13.10 2.25 -0.61
N TRP A 108 -11.93 1.76 -1.01
CA TRP A 108 -11.76 0.89 -2.16
C TRP A 108 -12.44 -0.46 -1.98
N ILE A 109 -12.37 -1.07 -0.79
CA ILE A 109 -13.09 -2.32 -0.49
C ILE A 109 -14.60 -2.11 -0.66
N LEU A 110 -15.14 -0.99 -0.18
CA LEU A 110 -16.56 -0.68 -0.28
C LEU A 110 -17.00 -0.54 -1.75
N VAL A 111 -16.25 0.23 -2.55
CA VAL A 111 -16.53 0.44 -3.97
C VAL A 111 -16.42 -0.86 -4.75
N ARG A 112 -15.42 -1.69 -4.48
CA ARG A 112 -15.23 -2.97 -5.17
C ARG A 112 -16.32 -3.98 -4.83
N ARG A 113 -16.82 -3.96 -3.59
CA ARG A 113 -17.99 -4.76 -3.18
C ARG A 113 -19.28 -4.28 -3.84
N ALA A 114 -19.47 -2.97 -3.98
CA ALA A 114 -20.60 -2.41 -4.72
C ALA A 114 -20.58 -2.83 -6.20
N ALA A 115 -19.38 -2.95 -6.79
CA ALA A 115 -19.18 -3.47 -8.15
C ALA A 115 -19.40 -5.00 -8.31
N GLY A 116 -19.73 -5.71 -7.22
CA GLY A 116 -20.04 -7.14 -7.22
C GLY A 116 -18.85 -8.08 -7.03
N TYR A 117 -17.67 -7.58 -6.65
CA TYR A 117 -16.50 -8.41 -6.34
C TYR A 117 -16.41 -8.66 -4.82
N ASP A 118 -16.43 -9.93 -4.39
CA ASP A 118 -16.28 -10.29 -2.97
C ASP A 118 -14.79 -10.28 -2.57
N GLN A 119 -14.22 -9.08 -2.37
CA GLN A 119 -12.86 -8.91 -1.87
C GLN A 119 -12.88 -8.79 -0.33
N ARG A 120 -12.28 -9.78 0.36
CA ARG A 120 -12.19 -9.84 1.83
C ARG A 120 -10.86 -9.35 2.42
N SER A 121 -9.79 -9.29 1.62
CA SER A 121 -8.49 -8.79 2.06
C SER A 121 -8.20 -7.43 1.44
N GLY A 122 -7.79 -6.47 2.28
CA GLY A 122 -7.20 -5.21 1.83
C GLY A 122 -5.91 -5.43 1.07
N ALA A 123 -5.54 -4.49 0.20
CA ALA A 123 -4.37 -4.60 -0.67
C ALA A 123 -3.15 -3.84 -0.13
N ARG A 124 -3.28 -3.13 1.00
CA ARG A 124 -2.23 -2.28 1.62
C ARG A 124 -0.83 -2.88 1.61
N GLY A 125 -0.67 -4.08 2.17
CA GLY A 125 0.64 -4.73 2.25
C GLY A 125 1.25 -5.05 0.87
N ARG A 126 0.41 -5.42 -0.10
CA ARG A 126 0.85 -5.69 -1.48
C ARG A 126 1.19 -4.41 -2.24
N VAL A 127 0.40 -3.35 -2.08
CA VAL A 127 0.64 -2.07 -2.75
C VAL A 127 1.89 -1.40 -2.19
N PHE A 128 2.09 -1.42 -0.88
CA PHE A 128 3.30 -0.92 -0.25
C PHE A 128 4.54 -1.73 -0.65
N GLY A 129 4.44 -3.08 -0.65
CA GLY A 129 5.53 -3.94 -1.11
C GLY A 129 5.85 -3.77 -2.60
N ALA A 130 4.83 -3.64 -3.46
CA ALA A 130 5.02 -3.41 -4.89
C ALA A 130 5.68 -2.06 -5.17
N THR A 131 5.27 -1.00 -4.47
CA THR A 131 5.93 0.32 -4.62
C THR A 131 7.35 0.31 -4.09
N ALA A 132 7.64 -0.41 -3.00
CA ALA A 132 9.00 -0.63 -2.51
C ALA A 132 9.88 -1.32 -3.58
N ALA A 133 9.36 -2.37 -4.22
CA ALA A 133 10.05 -3.08 -5.27
C ALA A 133 10.30 -2.19 -6.50
N VAL A 134 9.31 -1.39 -6.91
CA VAL A 134 9.46 -0.41 -8.00
C VAL A 134 10.54 0.62 -7.66
N CYS A 135 10.51 1.20 -6.46
CA CYS A 135 11.54 2.13 -6.01
C CYS A 135 12.93 1.49 -5.99
N ALA A 136 13.05 0.25 -5.50
CA ALA A 136 14.30 -0.49 -5.51
C ALA A 136 14.82 -0.73 -6.95
N LEU A 137 13.94 -1.10 -7.88
CA LEU A 137 14.32 -1.30 -9.29
C LEU A 137 14.78 0.01 -9.94
N VAL A 138 14.05 1.11 -9.72
CA VAL A 138 14.43 2.44 -10.21
C VAL A 138 15.78 2.86 -9.62
N PHE A 139 16.00 2.64 -8.33
CA PHE A 139 17.27 2.93 -7.66
C PHE A 139 18.41 2.10 -8.23
N VAL A 140 18.22 0.79 -8.40
CA VAL A 140 19.22 -0.11 -8.99
C VAL A 140 19.54 0.30 -10.42
N PHE A 141 18.52 0.63 -11.23
CA PHE A 141 18.72 1.11 -12.60
C PHE A 141 19.55 2.40 -12.61
N TRP A 142 19.18 3.39 -11.81
CA TRP A 142 19.93 4.64 -11.70
C TRP A 142 21.38 4.40 -11.21
N PHE A 143 21.55 3.57 -10.19
CA PHE A 143 22.87 3.27 -9.61
C PHE A 143 23.78 2.56 -10.62
N VAL A 144 23.27 1.57 -11.35
CA VAL A 144 24.06 0.77 -12.30
C VAL A 144 24.31 1.51 -13.61
N VAL A 145 23.31 2.24 -14.13
CA VAL A 145 23.38 2.85 -15.47
C VAL A 145 23.94 4.26 -15.44
N ILE A 146 23.56 5.08 -14.45
CA ILE A 146 23.90 6.52 -14.43
C ILE A 146 25.13 6.78 -13.56
N HIS A 147 25.16 6.27 -12.32
CA HIS A 147 26.32 6.46 -11.46
C HIS A 147 27.43 5.46 -11.73
N GLY A 148 27.07 4.22 -12.04
CA GLY A 148 27.96 3.07 -12.08
C GLY A 148 28.55 2.77 -10.69
N PRO A 149 28.73 1.49 -10.29
CA PRO A 149 29.67 1.21 -9.23
C PRO A 149 31.03 1.69 -9.71
N GLY A 150 31.51 2.82 -9.16
CA GLY A 150 32.80 3.39 -9.50
C GLY A 150 33.86 2.28 -9.52
N SER A 151 34.79 2.35 -10.45
CA SER A 151 35.87 1.40 -10.72
C SER A 151 36.78 1.02 -9.53
N GLY A 152 36.44 1.40 -8.30
CA GLY A 152 37.14 1.06 -7.06
C GLY A 152 36.76 -0.29 -6.42
N ILE A 153 35.72 -0.99 -6.89
CA ILE A 153 35.38 -2.34 -6.34
C ILE A 153 36.27 -3.43 -6.96
N VAL A 154 36.88 -3.17 -8.11
CA VAL A 154 37.92 -4.03 -8.71
C VAL A 154 39.28 -3.35 -8.52
N SER A 155 39.77 -3.30 -7.28
CA SER A 155 41.21 -3.14 -7.03
C SER A 155 41.91 -4.48 -7.32
N GLY A 156 41.89 -4.88 -8.60
CA GLY A 156 42.71 -5.96 -9.13
C GLY A 156 44.13 -5.42 -9.31
N GLY A 157 45.09 -6.09 -8.68
CA GLY A 157 46.44 -5.59 -8.49
C GLY A 157 47.30 -5.43 -9.74
N GLY A 158 48.48 -4.86 -9.48
CA GLY A 158 49.60 -4.77 -10.41
C GLY A 158 49.86 -3.35 -10.85
N HIS A 159 50.89 -2.72 -10.29
CA HIS A 159 52.10 -2.39 -11.03
C HIS A 159 53.25 -2.12 -10.04
N ALA A 160 54.36 -2.78 -10.34
CA ALA A 160 55.65 -2.72 -9.67
C ALA A 160 56.34 -1.36 -9.87
#